data_AF-A0A4P9Y1F9-F1
#
_entry.id   AF-A0A4P9Y1F9-F1
#
_cell.length_a   1.000
_cell.length_b   1.000
_cell.length_c   1.000
_cell.angle_alpha   90.00
_cell.angle_beta   90.00
_cell.angle_gamma   90.00
#
_symmetry.space_group_name_H-M   'P 1'
#
loop_
_entity.id
_entity.type
_entity.pdbx_description
1 polymer ?
#
loop_
_entity_poly.entity_id
_entity_poly.type
_entity_poly.pdbx_seq_one_letter_code
_entity_poly.pdbx_strand_id
1 'polypeptide(L)'
;MTIVDRLVLRLSRHHYTFFLREAWMETIRRPGGVQRGDTLEALIFLTHLDEGDLSRVVRAILRVIPPGHPLAPAFILQLLSRIALPSPRTARKVMDHLGTRLFRLSRPALPLLSQVRSWRILGGSISSHSSSGVSSFQSGTSTFASYTSPTHSSSRPSSTRPALKEEEREAANTALIISALAHRLAGTMMLGMVKFPLIHSLFTLLTHPECHPTPRLASLLALDALGRTGQVKERIRMWVPDLLMALKGIHRQQRLQGGNPDQLLGLAVEWSMYHIWSAPSHSLPLPSPPYGQATIVLDPTLGVGRHGKYAMDGLSCRNDHGDLLTAVASAGVQSSGRWYYEVTLHTTGIFQLGWVFSNTLRRLSAEHGIGKWEKGMEWKDG
;
A
#
# COMPACT_ATOMS: atom_id res chain seq x y z
N MET A 1 28.15 32.25 -9.90
CA MET A 1 27.45 31.80 -8.67
C MET A 1 28.28 32.21 -7.46
N THR A 2 27.80 33.19 -6.70
CA THR A 2 28.56 33.86 -5.63
C THR A 2 28.65 33.00 -4.36
N ILE A 3 29.49 33.40 -3.41
CA ILE A 3 29.61 32.73 -2.10
C ILE A 3 28.31 32.86 -1.29
N VAL A 4 27.63 34.00 -1.41
CA VAL A 4 26.33 34.28 -0.79
C VAL A 4 25.26 33.32 -1.34
N ASP A 5 25.20 33.10 -2.65
CA ASP A 5 24.27 32.15 -3.26
C ASP A 5 24.48 30.72 -2.72
N ARG A 6 25.74 30.32 -2.51
CA ARG A 6 26.09 29.01 -1.93
C ARG A 6 25.70 28.89 -0.45
N LEU A 7 25.82 29.98 0.32
CA LEU A 7 25.41 30.04 1.72
C LEU A 7 23.88 29.99 1.87
N VAL A 8 23.14 30.77 1.08
CA VAL A 8 21.67 30.75 1.04
C VAL A 8 21.14 29.38 0.60
N LEU A 9 21.78 28.73 -0.40
CA LEU A 9 21.42 27.37 -0.79
C LEU A 9 21.76 26.31 0.27
N ARG A 10 22.81 26.52 1.06
CA ARG A 10 23.14 25.63 2.19
C ARG A 10 22.17 25.83 3.36
N LEU A 11 21.82 27.06 3.68
CA LEU A 11 20.86 27.42 4.73
C LEU A 11 19.44 26.96 4.39
N SER A 12 18.99 27.12 3.15
CA SER A 12 17.71 26.56 2.69
C SER A 12 17.69 25.04 2.72
N ARG A 13 18.78 24.38 2.30
CA ARG A 13 18.91 22.90 2.38
C ARG A 13 18.89 22.38 3.82
N HIS A 14 19.49 23.12 4.76
CA HIS A 14 19.42 22.80 6.19
C HIS A 14 18.00 23.02 6.75
N HIS A 15 17.30 24.07 6.34
CA HIS A 15 15.91 24.31 6.76
C HIS A 15 14.98 23.14 6.43
N TYR A 16 14.95 22.64 5.19
CA TYR A 16 14.08 21.50 4.83
C TYR A 16 14.43 20.22 5.58
N THR A 17 15.72 19.96 5.78
CA THR A 17 16.19 18.76 6.48
C THR A 17 15.82 18.83 7.97
N PHE A 18 15.96 20.02 8.57
CA PHE A 18 15.62 20.28 9.97
C PHE A 18 14.11 20.15 10.21
N PHE A 19 13.28 20.90 9.48
CA PHE A 19 11.82 20.82 9.66
C PHE A 19 11.26 19.44 9.36
N LEU A 20 11.79 18.75 8.36
CA LEU A 20 11.39 17.38 8.07
C LEU A 20 11.78 16.42 9.21
N ARG A 21 12.96 16.59 9.82
CA ARG A 21 13.36 15.80 11.01
C ARG A 21 12.44 16.06 12.17
N GLU A 22 12.14 17.31 12.47
CA GLU A 22 11.24 17.67 13.56
C GLU A 22 9.82 17.11 13.33
N ALA A 23 9.24 17.31 12.14
CA ALA A 23 7.92 16.76 11.79
C ALA A 23 7.89 15.23 11.83
N TRP A 24 8.98 14.58 11.39
CA TRP A 24 9.13 13.12 11.47
C TRP A 24 9.22 12.63 12.92
N MET A 25 10.03 13.28 13.75
CA MET A 25 10.17 12.95 15.17
C MET A 25 8.87 13.18 15.94
N GLU A 26 8.13 14.24 15.63
CA GLU A 26 6.81 14.49 16.20
C GLU A 26 5.83 13.38 15.83
N THR A 27 5.87 12.92 14.58
CA THR A 27 5.04 11.79 14.10
C THR A 27 5.36 10.50 14.84
N ILE A 28 6.64 10.23 15.13
CA ILE A 28 7.05 9.06 15.92
C ILE A 28 6.63 9.21 17.39
N ARG A 29 6.75 10.40 17.97
CA ARG A 29 6.43 10.64 19.39
C ARG A 29 4.93 10.62 19.68
N ARG A 30 4.10 11.01 18.70
CA ARG A 30 2.63 11.11 18.82
C ARG A 30 1.92 10.47 17.63
N PRO A 31 2.01 9.15 17.45
CA PRO A 31 1.22 8.41 16.47
C PRO A 31 -0.28 8.64 16.73
N GLY A 32 -1.02 9.18 15.76
CA GLY A 32 -2.45 9.47 15.88
C GLY A 32 -2.83 10.76 16.63
N GLY A 33 -1.85 11.63 16.94
CA GLY A 33 -2.12 13.00 17.39
C GLY A 33 -2.66 13.84 16.23
N VAL A 34 -3.93 14.27 16.30
CA VAL A 34 -4.57 15.04 15.22
C VAL A 34 -4.07 16.50 15.17
N GLN A 35 -3.36 16.97 16.20
CA GLN A 35 -2.50 18.15 16.13
C GLN A 35 -1.10 17.72 15.67
N ARG A 36 -0.99 17.23 14.42
CA ARG A 36 0.32 17.13 13.77
C ARG A 36 0.81 18.56 13.57
N GLY A 37 1.82 18.92 14.35
CA GLY A 37 2.15 20.28 14.72
C GLY A 37 2.47 21.20 13.56
N ASP A 38 2.46 22.48 13.89
CA ASP A 38 2.79 23.63 13.06
C ASP A 38 4.02 23.38 12.16
N THR A 39 4.93 22.48 12.55
CA THR A 39 6.08 22.00 11.78
C THR A 39 5.73 21.34 10.45
N LEU A 40 4.73 20.45 10.40
CA LEU A 40 4.31 19.80 9.15
C LEU A 40 3.64 20.81 8.21
N GLU A 41 2.79 21.68 8.77
CA GLU A 41 2.16 22.78 8.02
C GLU A 41 3.20 23.77 7.50
N ALA A 42 4.20 24.12 8.32
CA ALA A 42 5.32 24.95 7.91
C ALA A 42 6.11 24.29 6.79
N LEU A 43 6.40 22.99 6.89
CA LEU A 43 7.08 22.25 5.82
C LEU A 43 6.26 22.24 4.53
N ILE A 44 4.94 22.03 4.63
CA ILE A 44 4.01 22.11 3.50
C ILE A 44 4.08 23.53 2.92
N PHE A 45 3.93 24.58 3.72
CA PHE A 45 4.02 25.98 3.29
C PHE A 45 5.35 26.29 2.59
N LEU A 46 6.48 25.82 3.13
CA LEU A 46 7.81 25.99 2.52
C LEU A 46 7.95 25.31 1.16
N THR A 47 7.09 24.35 0.81
CA THR A 47 7.07 23.76 -0.54
C THR A 47 6.45 24.68 -1.60
N HIS A 48 5.79 25.77 -1.16
CA HIS A 48 5.07 26.72 -2.01
C HIS A 48 5.92 27.95 -2.38
N LEU A 49 7.07 28.16 -1.74
CA LEU A 49 7.83 29.41 -1.89
C LEU A 49 8.58 29.48 -3.23
N ASP A 50 9.26 28.41 -3.65
CA ASP A 50 10.00 28.35 -4.91
C ASP A 50 9.74 27.07 -5.72
N GLU A 51 9.88 27.17 -7.06
CA GLU A 51 9.80 26.02 -7.98
C GLU A 51 10.79 24.89 -7.65
N GLY A 52 11.87 25.17 -6.91
CA GLY A 52 12.90 24.20 -6.52
C GLY A 52 12.59 23.40 -5.25
N ASP A 53 11.58 23.79 -4.48
CA ASP A 53 11.42 23.34 -3.10
C ASP A 53 10.89 21.93 -2.99
N LEU A 54 9.98 21.52 -3.88
CA LEU A 54 9.55 20.12 -3.94
C LEU A 54 10.73 19.17 -4.19
N SER A 55 11.66 19.55 -5.08
CA SER A 55 12.85 18.74 -5.32
C SER A 55 13.75 18.64 -4.10
N ARG A 56 13.82 19.70 -3.28
CA ARG A 56 14.58 19.71 -2.02
C ARG A 56 13.91 18.84 -0.97
N VAL A 57 12.58 18.94 -0.84
CA VAL A 57 11.76 18.14 0.09
C VAL A 57 11.84 16.66 -0.25
N VAL A 58 11.66 16.26 -1.51
CA VAL A 58 11.79 14.85 -1.93
C VAL A 58 13.17 14.29 -1.63
N ARG A 59 14.23 15.06 -1.88
CA ARG A 59 15.60 14.65 -1.51
C ARG A 59 15.81 14.60 0.01
N ALA A 60 15.14 15.45 0.77
CA ALA A 60 15.19 15.43 2.23
C ALA A 60 14.43 14.21 2.78
N ILE A 61 13.24 13.89 2.25
CA ILE A 61 12.47 12.67 2.56
C ILE A 61 13.35 11.44 2.44
N LEU A 62 14.01 11.29 1.30
CA LEU A 62 14.89 10.15 1.02
C LEU A 62 16.21 10.15 1.83
N ARG A 63 16.47 11.15 2.67
CA ARG A 63 17.65 11.24 3.55
C ARG A 63 17.31 11.18 5.03
N VAL A 64 16.15 11.72 5.40
CA VAL A 64 15.73 11.90 6.79
C VAL A 64 14.88 10.73 7.25
N ILE A 65 13.96 10.27 6.41
CA ILE A 65 13.03 9.22 6.79
C ILE A 65 13.78 7.89 6.71
N PRO A 66 13.97 7.19 7.85
CA PRO A 66 14.66 5.91 7.86
C PRO A 66 13.90 4.97 6.96
N PRO A 67 14.57 4.41 5.96
CA PRO A 67 13.86 3.62 5.00
C PRO A 67 13.45 2.32 5.74
N GLY A 68 12.23 1.84 5.50
CA GLY A 68 11.66 0.66 6.17
C GLY A 68 11.12 0.89 7.60
N HIS A 69 11.13 2.13 8.11
CA HIS A 69 10.36 2.44 9.33
C HIS A 69 8.86 2.21 9.05
N PRO A 70 8.10 1.57 9.96
CA PRO A 70 6.68 1.29 9.73
C PRO A 70 5.92 2.57 9.38
N LEU A 71 6.04 3.64 10.15
CA LEU A 71 5.33 4.90 9.87
C LEU A 71 5.80 5.67 8.60
N ALA A 72 6.87 5.25 7.93
CA ALA A 72 7.41 5.99 6.79
C ALA A 72 6.42 6.16 5.63
N PRO A 73 5.71 5.11 5.15
CA PRO A 73 4.74 5.25 4.07
C PRO A 73 3.60 6.20 4.44
N ALA A 74 3.06 6.10 5.66
CA ALA A 74 1.98 6.97 6.12
C ALA A 74 2.43 8.45 6.16
N PHE A 75 3.62 8.72 6.68
CA PHE A 75 4.15 10.09 6.71
C PHE A 75 4.43 10.63 5.30
N ILE A 76 5.07 9.84 4.43
CA ILE A 76 5.38 10.24 3.05
C ILE A 76 4.09 10.55 2.29
N LEU A 77 3.08 9.68 2.37
CA LEU A 77 1.80 9.85 1.70
C LEU A 77 1.06 11.08 2.22
N GLN A 78 1.03 11.31 3.54
CA GLN A 78 0.35 12.46 4.12
C GLN A 78 1.04 13.78 3.78
N LEU A 79 2.38 13.83 3.82
CA LEU A 79 3.13 15.01 3.45
C LEU A 79 2.89 15.33 1.97
N LEU A 80 3.08 14.36 1.08
CA LEU A 80 2.99 14.57 -0.36
C LEU A 80 1.56 14.71 -0.88
N SER A 81 0.54 14.26 -0.15
CA SER A 81 -0.87 14.53 -0.48
C SER A 81 -1.24 16.00 -0.26
N ARG A 82 -0.54 16.70 0.64
CA ARG A 82 -0.89 18.06 1.10
C ARG A 82 -0.02 19.19 0.53
N ILE A 83 1.16 18.91 -0.01
CA ILE A 83 1.97 19.94 -0.72
C ILE A 83 1.21 20.53 -1.91
N ALA A 84 1.52 21.74 -2.37
CA ALA A 84 0.94 22.25 -3.63
C ALA A 84 1.28 21.35 -4.83
N LEU A 85 0.42 21.41 -5.85
CA LEU A 85 0.72 20.77 -7.13
C LEU A 85 1.94 21.46 -7.76
N PRO A 86 3.01 20.71 -8.10
CA PRO A 86 4.18 21.29 -8.73
C PRO A 86 3.90 21.75 -10.16
N SER A 87 4.70 22.71 -10.64
CA SER A 87 4.72 23.05 -12.06
C SER A 87 5.15 21.83 -12.90
N PRO A 88 4.73 21.71 -14.17
CA PRO A 88 5.13 20.59 -15.03
C PRO A 88 6.64 20.42 -15.16
N ARG A 89 7.39 21.53 -15.11
CA ARG A 89 8.86 21.51 -15.15
C ARG A 89 9.44 20.88 -13.87
N THR A 90 8.94 21.27 -12.70
CA THR A 90 9.38 20.74 -11.41
C THR A 90 9.02 19.26 -11.27
N ALA A 91 7.78 18.90 -11.60
CA ALA A 91 7.34 17.50 -11.59
C ALA A 91 8.22 16.62 -12.47
N ARG A 92 8.56 17.06 -13.69
CA ARG A 92 9.46 16.31 -14.59
C ARG A 92 10.85 16.12 -14.00
N LYS A 93 11.45 17.18 -13.45
CA LYS A 93 12.78 17.09 -12.80
C LYS A 93 12.77 16.11 -11.62
N VAL A 94 11.72 16.12 -10.82
CA VAL A 94 11.55 15.21 -9.68
C VAL A 94 11.38 13.76 -10.18
N MET A 95 10.49 13.53 -11.14
CA MET A 95 10.26 12.20 -11.72
C MET A 95 11.51 11.62 -12.39
N ASP A 96 12.28 12.45 -13.10
CA ASP A 96 13.56 12.03 -13.70
C ASP A 96 14.60 11.66 -12.64
N HIS A 97 14.68 12.43 -11.55
CA HIS A 97 15.56 12.13 -10.43
C HIS A 97 15.18 10.81 -9.74
N LEU A 98 13.88 10.61 -9.47
CA LEU A 98 13.35 9.38 -8.85
C LEU A 98 13.55 8.17 -9.77
N GLY A 99 13.27 8.30 -11.06
CA GLY A 99 13.48 7.23 -12.04
C GLY A 99 14.94 6.83 -12.17
N THR A 100 15.87 7.80 -12.19
CA THR A 100 17.32 7.51 -12.22
C THR A 100 17.76 6.79 -10.95
N ARG A 101 17.24 7.20 -9.79
CA ARG A 101 17.55 6.58 -8.52
C ARG A 101 17.01 5.15 -8.43
N LEU A 102 15.74 4.97 -8.77
CA LEU A 102 15.10 3.65 -8.82
C LEU A 102 15.81 2.71 -9.79
N PHE A 103 16.23 3.21 -10.95
CA PHE A 103 17.00 2.43 -11.93
C PHE A 103 18.33 1.90 -11.38
N ARG A 104 18.98 2.63 -10.46
CA ARG A 104 20.20 2.15 -9.80
C ARG A 104 19.87 1.07 -8.76
N LEU A 105 18.82 1.28 -7.99
CA LEU A 105 18.38 0.38 -6.92
C LEU A 105 17.74 -0.91 -7.46
N SER A 106 17.14 -0.86 -8.64
CA SER A 106 16.53 -2.01 -9.30
C SER A 106 17.53 -2.84 -10.11
N ARG A 107 18.83 -2.49 -10.10
CA ARG A 107 19.84 -3.31 -10.79
C ARG A 107 19.94 -4.64 -10.05
N PRO A 108 19.70 -5.78 -10.72
CA PRO A 108 20.13 -7.03 -10.15
C PRO A 108 21.66 -6.98 -10.04
N ALA A 109 22.22 -7.50 -8.94
CA ALA A 109 23.46 -8.24 -9.10
C ALA A 109 23.12 -9.41 -10.03
N LEU A 110 23.28 -9.21 -11.35
CA LEU A 110 22.91 -10.18 -12.39
C LEU A 110 23.64 -11.51 -12.15
N PRO A 111 22.93 -12.63 -12.36
CA PRO A 111 22.89 -13.15 -13.72
C PRO A 111 21.49 -13.21 -14.35
N LEU A 112 21.53 -13.09 -15.68
CA LEU A 112 20.50 -13.02 -16.71
C LEU A 112 19.42 -14.12 -16.71
N LEU A 113 18.20 -13.71 -17.07
CA LEU A 113 17.26 -14.38 -18.01
C LEU A 113 17.00 -15.90 -17.92
N SER A 114 17.25 -16.57 -16.79
CA SER A 114 16.88 -17.98 -16.61
C SER A 114 15.53 -18.17 -15.90
N GLN A 115 15.12 -17.23 -15.04
CA GLN A 115 13.94 -17.43 -14.18
C GLN A 115 12.60 -17.04 -14.80
N VAL A 116 12.54 -16.21 -15.84
CA VAL A 116 11.26 -15.97 -16.55
C VAL A 116 10.86 -17.21 -17.38
N ARG A 117 11.83 -18.06 -17.77
CA ARG A 117 11.55 -19.34 -18.42
C ARG A 117 10.99 -20.41 -17.48
N SER A 118 11.33 -20.39 -16.18
CA SER A 118 10.81 -21.39 -15.23
C SER A 118 9.31 -21.23 -14.96
N TRP A 119 8.74 -20.04 -15.13
CA TRP A 119 7.28 -19.83 -15.02
C TRP A 119 6.48 -20.38 -16.22
N ARG A 120 7.11 -20.61 -17.39
CA ARG A 120 6.46 -21.30 -18.53
C ARG A 120 6.36 -22.81 -18.35
N ILE A 121 7.21 -23.42 -17.53
CA ILE A 121 7.28 -24.89 -17.38
C ILE A 121 6.25 -25.40 -16.34
N LEU A 122 5.72 -24.54 -15.47
CA LEU A 122 4.67 -24.88 -14.49
C LEU A 122 3.23 -24.63 -14.97
N GLY A 123 3.04 -24.21 -16.22
CA GLY A 123 1.74 -24.20 -16.91
C GLY A 123 1.65 -25.42 -17.82
N GLY A 124 1.04 -26.50 -17.32
CA GLY A 124 1.18 -27.84 -17.87
C GLY A 124 0.83 -28.04 -19.35
N SER A 125 1.57 -28.97 -19.97
CA SER A 125 1.08 -29.77 -21.09
C SER A 125 -0.10 -30.62 -20.61
N ILE A 126 -1.25 -30.41 -21.22
CA ILE A 126 -2.38 -31.33 -21.16
C ILE A 126 -2.02 -32.49 -22.10
N SER A 127 -1.56 -33.61 -21.55
CA SER A 127 -1.63 -34.90 -22.24
C SER A 127 -2.77 -35.69 -21.61
N SER A 128 -3.85 -35.81 -22.38
CA SER A 128 -5.02 -36.62 -22.11
C SER A 128 -4.65 -38.10 -22.02
N HIS A 129 -4.75 -38.69 -20.83
CA HIS A 129 -5.03 -40.12 -20.70
C HIS A 129 -6.18 -40.33 -19.74
N SER A 130 -7.29 -40.76 -20.33
CA SER A 130 -8.45 -41.36 -19.71
C SER A 130 -8.07 -42.69 -19.07
N SER A 131 -8.39 -42.86 -17.78
CA SER A 131 -8.72 -44.18 -17.25
C SER A 131 -9.62 -44.05 -16.02
N SER A 132 -10.82 -44.58 -16.20
CA SER A 132 -11.81 -44.99 -15.22
C SER A 132 -11.24 -45.64 -13.96
N GLY A 133 -11.78 -45.28 -12.81
CA GLY A 133 -11.51 -45.93 -11.53
C GLY A 133 -12.63 -45.63 -10.53
N VAL A 134 -13.66 -46.46 -10.57
CA VAL A 134 -14.74 -46.55 -9.58
C VAL A 134 -14.15 -46.96 -8.23
N SER A 135 -14.49 -46.27 -7.15
CA SER A 135 -14.66 -46.90 -5.83
C SER A 135 -15.55 -46.05 -4.93
N SER A 136 -16.17 -46.72 -3.98
CA SER A 136 -17.49 -46.48 -3.42
C SER A 136 -17.43 -46.52 -1.90
N PHE A 137 -18.39 -45.88 -1.22
CA PHE A 137 -18.75 -46.04 0.20
C PHE A 137 -17.69 -45.55 1.22
N GLN A 138 -17.99 -44.98 2.40
CA GLN A 138 -19.04 -45.27 3.39
C GLN A 138 -19.27 -44.06 4.33
N SER A 139 -20.48 -43.99 4.89
CA SER A 139 -20.90 -43.11 6.00
C SER A 139 -20.37 -43.56 7.36
N GLY A 140 -20.17 -42.63 8.29
CA GLY A 140 -20.06 -42.90 9.75
C GLY A 140 -19.96 -41.58 10.51
N THR A 141 -21.07 -41.10 11.08
CA THR A 141 -21.42 -41.13 12.52
C THR A 141 -20.63 -40.17 13.41
N SER A 142 -21.41 -39.31 14.05
CA SER A 142 -21.12 -38.36 15.12
C SER A 142 -20.40 -38.95 16.32
N THR A 143 -19.44 -38.20 16.86
CA THR A 143 -19.04 -38.33 18.27
C THR A 143 -18.82 -36.94 18.88
N PHE A 144 -19.64 -36.65 19.89
CA PHE A 144 -19.50 -35.56 20.86
C PHE A 144 -18.17 -35.74 21.60
N ALA A 145 -17.36 -34.68 21.72
CA ALA A 145 -16.22 -34.64 22.62
C ALA A 145 -16.21 -33.33 23.41
N SER A 146 -16.01 -33.52 24.70
CA SER A 146 -16.17 -32.65 25.86
C SER A 146 -15.21 -31.46 25.92
N TYR A 147 -15.72 -30.35 26.43
CA TYR A 147 -14.96 -29.17 26.85
C TYR A 147 -13.93 -29.53 27.94
N THR A 148 -12.66 -29.29 27.66
CA THR A 148 -11.62 -29.10 28.68
C THR A 148 -10.90 -27.79 28.40
N SER A 149 -10.80 -26.96 29.44
CA SER A 149 -10.28 -25.59 29.39
C SER A 149 -8.80 -25.56 29.00
N PRO A 150 -8.36 -24.67 28.09
CA PRO A 150 -6.94 -24.50 27.82
C PRO A 150 -6.32 -23.54 28.84
N THR A 151 -5.32 -24.05 29.56
CA THR A 151 -4.37 -23.31 30.38
C THR A 151 -3.63 -22.27 29.54
N HIS A 152 -3.63 -21.01 29.99
CA HIS A 152 -2.85 -19.92 29.41
C HIS A 152 -1.34 -20.23 29.45
N SER A 153 -0.76 -20.56 28.30
CA SER A 153 0.67 -20.42 28.05
C SER A 153 0.88 -19.26 27.07
N SER A 154 1.44 -18.16 27.56
CA SER A 154 1.78 -17.01 26.72
C SER A 154 3.04 -17.32 25.91
N SER A 155 2.89 -18.03 24.79
CA SER A 155 3.96 -18.13 23.80
C SER A 155 3.95 -16.88 22.94
N ARG A 156 4.87 -15.95 23.26
CA ARG A 156 5.19 -14.77 22.45
C ARG A 156 5.71 -15.25 21.08
N PRO A 157 5.05 -14.98 19.93
CA PRO A 157 5.59 -15.42 18.65
C PRO A 157 6.80 -14.56 18.31
N SER A 158 7.99 -15.12 18.48
CA SER A 158 9.24 -14.58 17.97
C SER A 158 9.29 -14.72 16.44
N SER A 159 8.62 -13.83 15.71
CA SER A 159 8.88 -13.63 14.28
C SER A 159 9.87 -12.48 14.09
N THR A 160 11.15 -12.79 14.20
CA THR A 160 12.21 -11.90 13.71
C THR A 160 12.11 -11.86 12.19
N ARG A 161 11.35 -10.88 11.65
CA ARG A 161 11.38 -10.56 10.21
C ARG A 161 12.82 -10.29 9.81
N PRO A 162 13.31 -10.82 8.67
CA PRO A 162 14.63 -10.48 8.19
C PRO A 162 14.71 -8.96 8.00
N ALA A 163 15.77 -8.35 8.55
CA ALA A 163 15.97 -6.92 8.43
C ALA A 163 16.14 -6.57 6.94
N LEU A 164 15.19 -5.79 6.43
CA LEU A 164 15.22 -5.17 5.10
C LEU A 164 16.61 -4.56 4.80
N LYS A 165 17.17 -4.78 3.60
CA LYS A 165 18.43 -4.13 3.18
C LYS A 165 18.19 -2.63 2.95
N GLU A 166 19.22 -1.80 3.18
CA GLU A 166 19.11 -0.34 3.01
C GLU A 166 18.63 0.05 1.60
N GLU A 167 19.15 -0.62 0.57
CA GLU A 167 18.78 -0.39 -0.83
C GLU A 167 17.31 -0.72 -1.12
N GLU A 168 16.80 -1.83 -0.56
CA GLU A 168 15.39 -2.25 -0.70
C GLU A 168 14.45 -1.25 -0.04
N ARG A 169 14.85 -0.73 1.12
CA ARG A 169 14.09 0.27 1.83
C ARG A 169 14.08 1.59 1.06
N GLU A 170 15.22 1.99 0.51
CA GLU A 170 15.35 3.20 -0.30
C GLU A 170 14.50 3.08 -1.57
N ALA A 171 14.47 1.89 -2.19
CA ALA A 171 13.63 1.60 -3.34
C ALA A 171 12.14 1.72 -2.99
N ALA A 172 11.74 1.21 -1.81
CA ALA A 172 10.37 1.35 -1.33
C ALA A 172 9.96 2.82 -1.15
N ASN A 173 10.78 3.64 -0.46
CA ASN A 173 10.50 5.06 -0.29
C ASN A 173 10.44 5.80 -1.63
N THR A 174 11.35 5.49 -2.56
CA THR A 174 11.37 6.07 -3.90
C THR A 174 10.08 5.75 -4.66
N ALA A 175 9.64 4.49 -4.64
CA ALA A 175 8.39 4.06 -5.28
C ALA A 175 7.14 4.68 -4.62
N LEU A 176 7.12 4.82 -3.30
CA LEU A 176 6.02 5.51 -2.59
C LEU A 176 5.90 6.98 -2.97
N ILE A 177 7.02 7.69 -3.10
CA ILE A 177 7.01 9.09 -3.57
C ILE A 177 6.48 9.17 -5.01
N ILE A 178 6.89 8.24 -5.89
CA ILE A 178 6.36 8.15 -7.26
C ILE A 178 4.85 7.94 -7.23
N SER A 179 4.36 7.00 -6.41
CA SER A 179 2.92 6.72 -6.24
C SER A 179 2.15 7.97 -5.78
N ALA A 180 2.64 8.64 -4.73
CA ALA A 180 2.02 9.84 -4.17
C ALA A 180 1.93 10.98 -5.19
N LEU A 181 2.99 11.20 -5.97
CA LEU A 181 2.98 12.21 -7.04
C LEU A 181 2.02 11.81 -8.17
N ALA A 182 2.07 10.55 -8.62
CA ALA A 182 1.21 10.06 -9.70
C ALA A 182 -0.29 10.18 -9.39
N HIS A 183 -0.70 10.08 -8.12
CA HIS A 183 -2.09 10.30 -7.71
C HIS A 183 -2.59 11.74 -7.88
N ARG A 184 -1.68 12.71 -7.98
CA ARG A 184 -2.01 14.14 -7.94
C ARG A 184 -1.79 14.83 -9.28
N LEU A 185 -0.92 14.28 -10.12
CA LEU A 185 -0.57 14.84 -11.41
C LEU A 185 -1.59 14.42 -12.48
N ALA A 186 -2.01 15.38 -13.31
CA ALA A 186 -2.92 15.11 -14.43
C ALA A 186 -2.33 14.11 -15.44
N GLY A 187 -3.19 13.30 -16.07
CA GLY A 187 -2.76 12.23 -16.99
C GLY A 187 -1.89 12.69 -18.16
N THR A 188 -2.22 13.83 -18.77
CA THR A 188 -1.45 14.43 -19.88
C THR A 188 -0.03 14.81 -19.45
N MET A 189 0.11 15.34 -18.23
CA MET A 189 1.39 15.69 -17.65
C MET A 189 2.21 14.44 -17.32
N MET A 190 1.58 13.42 -16.75
CA MET A 190 2.20 12.13 -16.44
C MET A 190 2.71 11.42 -17.69
N LEU A 191 1.97 11.49 -18.80
CA LEU A 191 2.35 10.86 -20.06
C LEU A 191 3.73 11.32 -20.58
N GLY A 192 4.07 12.60 -20.36
CA GLY A 192 5.36 13.18 -20.73
C GLY A 192 6.48 12.96 -19.71
N MET A 193 6.20 12.35 -18.56
CA MET A 193 7.17 12.07 -17.48
C MET A 193 7.46 10.59 -17.32
N VAL A 194 6.50 9.73 -17.66
CA VAL A 194 6.64 8.28 -17.63
C VAL A 194 7.59 7.85 -18.75
N LYS A 195 8.71 7.23 -18.36
CA LYS A 195 9.76 6.71 -19.25
C LYS A 195 9.93 5.22 -19.06
N PHE A 196 10.39 4.53 -20.11
CA PHE A 196 10.59 3.08 -20.09
C PHE A 196 11.45 2.61 -18.89
N PRO A 197 12.62 3.22 -18.57
CA PRO A 197 13.44 2.76 -17.46
C PRO A 197 12.72 2.80 -16.10
N LEU A 198 11.89 3.82 -15.85
CA LEU A 198 11.12 3.93 -14.62
C LEU A 198 10.13 2.76 -14.48
N ILE A 199 9.34 2.50 -15.53
CA ILE A 199 8.34 1.44 -15.51
C ILE A 199 9.00 0.06 -15.42
N HIS A 200 10.09 -0.14 -16.16
CA HIS A 200 10.84 -1.39 -16.10
C HIS A 200 11.42 -1.63 -14.70
N SER A 201 12.02 -0.62 -14.07
CA SER A 201 12.54 -0.72 -12.70
C SER A 201 11.48 -1.08 -11.66
N LEU A 202 10.30 -0.46 -11.74
CA LEU A 202 9.17 -0.80 -10.87
C LEU A 202 8.72 -2.25 -11.08
N PHE A 203 8.65 -2.70 -12.34
CA PHE A 203 8.28 -4.07 -12.67
C PHE A 203 9.34 -5.08 -12.21
N THR A 204 10.63 -4.79 -12.38
CA THR A 204 11.73 -5.63 -11.89
C THR A 204 11.64 -5.79 -10.37
N LEU A 205 11.46 -4.69 -9.63
CA LEU A 205 11.32 -4.73 -8.17
C LEU A 205 10.11 -5.56 -7.73
N LEU A 206 8.96 -5.42 -8.41
CA LEU A 206 7.73 -6.17 -8.13
C LEU A 206 7.89 -7.69 -8.34
N THR A 207 8.62 -8.09 -9.38
CA THR A 207 8.70 -9.49 -9.84
C THR A 207 9.91 -10.25 -9.31
N HIS A 208 10.89 -9.56 -8.74
CA HIS A 208 12.09 -10.19 -8.21
C HIS A 208 11.74 -11.11 -7.00
N PRO A 209 12.05 -12.42 -7.06
CA PRO A 209 11.58 -13.39 -6.06
C PRO A 209 12.19 -13.18 -4.68
N GLU A 210 13.47 -12.79 -4.63
CA GLU A 210 14.20 -12.52 -3.37
C GLU A 210 13.97 -11.10 -2.84
N CYS A 211 13.18 -10.28 -3.54
CA CYS A 211 12.95 -8.90 -3.12
C CYS A 211 11.95 -8.87 -1.98
N HIS A 212 12.26 -8.12 -0.93
CA HIS A 212 11.38 -8.02 0.23
C HIS A 212 9.96 -7.53 -0.17
N PRO A 213 8.89 -7.96 0.52
CA PRO A 213 7.51 -7.58 0.19
C PRO A 213 7.24 -6.07 0.17
N THR A 214 7.96 -5.30 0.98
CA THR A 214 7.80 -3.84 1.10
C THR A 214 8.11 -3.08 -0.20
N PRO A 215 9.31 -3.17 -0.80
CA PRO A 215 9.56 -2.56 -2.12
C PRO A 215 8.68 -3.14 -3.24
N ARG A 216 8.29 -4.42 -3.16
CA ARG A 216 7.34 -5.02 -4.12
C ARG A 216 5.97 -4.33 -4.05
N LEU A 217 5.41 -4.19 -2.86
CA LEU A 217 4.16 -3.49 -2.61
C LEU A 217 4.26 -2.02 -3.05
N ALA A 218 5.30 -1.30 -2.64
CA ALA A 218 5.50 0.09 -3.03
C ALA A 218 5.59 0.25 -4.56
N SER A 219 6.25 -0.69 -5.25
CA SER A 219 6.34 -0.69 -6.71
C SER A 219 5.00 -0.95 -7.38
N LEU A 220 4.19 -1.87 -6.84
CA LEU A 220 2.83 -2.10 -7.30
C LEU A 220 1.95 -0.86 -7.11
N LEU A 221 2.00 -0.21 -5.94
CA LEU A 221 1.26 1.02 -5.66
C LEU A 221 1.66 2.16 -6.61
N ALA A 222 2.94 2.26 -6.98
CA ALA A 222 3.41 3.20 -7.98
C ALA A 222 2.86 2.87 -9.37
N LEU A 223 2.97 1.62 -9.82
CA LEU A 223 2.42 1.18 -11.11
C LEU A 223 0.92 1.45 -11.19
N ASP A 224 0.18 1.13 -10.14
CA ASP A 224 -1.26 1.37 -10.02
C ASP A 224 -1.61 2.85 -10.13
N ALA A 225 -0.87 3.70 -9.42
CA ALA A 225 -1.04 5.14 -9.47
C ALA A 225 -0.82 5.70 -10.89
N LEU A 226 0.23 5.23 -11.57
CA LEU A 226 0.54 5.59 -12.95
C LEU A 226 -0.53 5.07 -13.93
N GLY A 227 -1.02 3.86 -13.70
CA GLY A 227 -2.03 3.17 -14.53
C GLY A 227 -3.46 3.67 -14.36
N ARG A 228 -3.73 4.67 -13.51
CA ARG A 228 -5.08 5.26 -13.36
C ARG A 228 -5.60 5.95 -14.61
N THR A 229 -4.70 6.50 -15.44
CA THR A 229 -5.09 7.23 -16.66
C THR A 229 -4.89 6.34 -17.89
N GLY A 230 -5.89 6.30 -18.79
CA GLY A 230 -5.93 5.35 -19.90
C GLY A 230 -4.69 5.38 -20.81
N GLN A 231 -4.20 6.58 -21.15
CA GLN A 231 -3.02 6.74 -22.02
C GLN A 231 -1.73 6.23 -21.38
N VAL A 232 -1.53 6.49 -20.08
CA VAL A 232 -0.35 6.00 -19.35
C VAL A 232 -0.44 4.48 -19.14
N LYS A 233 -1.64 3.98 -18.80
CA LYS A 233 -1.91 2.55 -18.68
C LYS A 233 -1.57 1.78 -19.96
N GLU A 234 -1.98 2.29 -21.12
CA GLU A 234 -1.70 1.65 -22.41
C GLU A 234 -0.20 1.63 -22.72
N ARG A 235 0.50 2.72 -22.40
CA ARG A 235 1.96 2.78 -22.52
C ARG A 235 2.67 1.79 -21.60
N ILE A 236 2.19 1.62 -20.36
CA ILE A 236 2.73 0.63 -19.42
C ILE A 236 2.50 -0.79 -19.96
N ARG A 237 1.31 -1.10 -20.49
CA ARG A 237 1.02 -2.40 -21.11
C ARG A 237 1.94 -2.71 -22.29
N MET A 238 2.23 -1.71 -23.12
CA MET A 238 3.17 -1.85 -24.23
C MET A 238 4.59 -2.17 -23.77
N TRP A 239 5.06 -1.53 -22.70
CA TRP A 239 6.43 -1.73 -22.19
C TRP A 239 6.59 -2.96 -21.31
N VAL A 240 5.53 -3.39 -20.65
CA VAL A 240 5.51 -4.54 -19.75
C VAL A 240 4.26 -5.39 -20.02
N PRO A 241 4.22 -6.10 -21.15
CA PRO A 241 3.06 -6.92 -21.53
C PRO A 241 2.79 -8.05 -20.53
N ASP A 242 3.84 -8.53 -19.85
CA ASP A 242 3.76 -9.62 -18.87
C ASP A 242 3.25 -9.18 -17.50
N LEU A 243 2.92 -7.89 -17.28
CA LEU A 243 2.50 -7.37 -15.98
C LEU A 243 1.33 -8.16 -15.38
N LEU A 244 0.26 -8.37 -16.16
CA LEU A 244 -0.91 -9.10 -15.67
C LEU A 244 -0.60 -10.58 -15.36
N MET A 245 0.28 -11.20 -16.14
CA MET A 245 0.72 -12.57 -15.90
C MET A 245 1.57 -12.68 -14.63
N ALA A 246 2.46 -11.71 -14.40
CA ALA A 246 3.24 -11.63 -13.18
C ALA A 246 2.33 -11.44 -11.95
N LEU A 247 1.34 -10.55 -12.02
CA LEU A 247 0.36 -10.36 -10.94
C LEU A 247 -0.41 -11.65 -10.63
N LYS A 248 -0.87 -12.38 -11.66
CA LYS A 248 -1.51 -13.70 -11.48
C LYS A 248 -0.58 -14.71 -10.80
N GLY A 249 0.71 -14.70 -11.16
CA GLY A 249 1.72 -15.55 -10.53
C GLY A 249 1.90 -15.23 -9.04
N ILE A 250 2.03 -13.95 -8.71
CA ILE A 250 2.15 -13.48 -7.32
C ILE A 250 0.89 -13.86 -6.53
N HIS A 251 -0.31 -13.61 -7.08
CA HIS A 251 -1.58 -13.97 -6.43
C HIS A 251 -1.68 -15.48 -6.13
N ARG A 252 -1.29 -16.32 -7.09
CA ARG A 252 -1.28 -17.78 -6.90
C ARG A 252 -0.31 -18.19 -5.80
N GLN A 253 0.89 -17.62 -5.79
CA GLN A 253 1.90 -17.91 -4.76
C GLN A 253 1.40 -17.53 -3.36
N GLN A 254 0.76 -16.37 -3.22
CA GLN A 254 0.19 -15.92 -1.95
C GLN A 254 -0.90 -16.85 -1.43
N ARG A 255 -1.78 -17.35 -2.31
CA ARG A 255 -2.82 -18.32 -1.91
C ARG A 255 -2.27 -19.66 -1.43
N LEU A 256 -1.16 -20.11 -2.00
CA LEU A 256 -0.54 -21.39 -1.63
C LEU A 256 0.23 -21.30 -0.31
N GLN A 257 0.73 -20.11 0.06
CA GLN A 257 1.56 -19.89 1.24
C GLN A 257 0.75 -19.36 2.44
N GLY A 258 -0.51 -19.82 2.62
CA GLY A 258 -1.42 -19.34 3.66
C GLY A 258 -0.73 -19.09 5.01
N GLY A 259 -0.76 -17.84 5.49
CA GLY A 259 -0.10 -17.39 6.72
C GLY A 259 1.19 -16.56 6.55
N ASN A 260 1.67 -16.32 5.32
CA ASN A 260 2.90 -15.56 5.04
C ASN A 260 2.76 -14.04 5.33
N PRO A 261 3.78 -13.30 5.84
CA PRO A 261 3.85 -11.84 5.99
C PRO A 261 3.46 -10.95 4.79
N ASP A 262 3.20 -11.52 3.62
CA ASP A 262 2.97 -10.81 2.36
C ASP A 262 1.49 -10.48 2.08
N GLN A 263 0.61 -10.66 3.06
CA GLN A 263 -0.84 -10.48 2.88
C GLN A 263 -1.22 -9.12 2.31
N LEU A 264 -0.51 -8.05 2.69
CA LEU A 264 -0.68 -6.71 2.09
C LEU A 264 -0.41 -6.69 0.58
N LEU A 265 0.65 -7.38 0.14
CA LEU A 265 0.97 -7.51 -1.28
C LEU A 265 -0.09 -8.36 -1.99
N GLY A 266 -0.59 -9.42 -1.36
CA GLY A 266 -1.68 -10.25 -1.89
C GLY A 266 -2.96 -9.45 -2.14
N LEU A 267 -3.45 -8.73 -1.12
CA LEU A 267 -4.60 -7.82 -1.22
C LEU A 267 -4.38 -6.74 -2.29
N ALA A 268 -3.14 -6.24 -2.38
CA ALA A 268 -2.79 -5.25 -3.37
C ALA A 268 -2.89 -5.79 -4.79
N VAL A 269 -2.24 -6.93 -5.05
CA VAL A 269 -2.22 -7.61 -6.34
C VAL A 269 -3.62 -7.96 -6.81
N GLU A 270 -4.44 -8.53 -5.92
CA GLU A 270 -5.82 -8.90 -6.22
C GLU A 270 -6.59 -7.67 -6.72
N TRP A 271 -6.59 -6.59 -5.94
CA TRP A 271 -7.26 -5.35 -6.33
C TRP A 271 -6.73 -4.78 -7.65
N SER A 272 -5.41 -4.73 -7.84
CA SER A 272 -4.78 -4.18 -9.04
C SER A 272 -5.20 -4.95 -10.29
N MET A 273 -5.27 -6.28 -10.21
CA MET A 273 -5.72 -7.13 -11.31
C MET A 273 -7.15 -6.77 -11.72
N TYR A 274 -8.09 -6.72 -10.79
CA TYR A 274 -9.51 -6.49 -11.10
C TYR A 274 -9.82 -5.05 -11.51
N HIS A 275 -9.26 -4.05 -10.82
CA HIS A 275 -9.70 -2.67 -10.95
C HIS A 275 -8.81 -1.83 -11.87
N ILE A 276 -7.54 -2.21 -12.04
CA ILE A 276 -6.56 -1.37 -12.75
C ILE A 276 -6.09 -2.05 -14.02
N TRP A 277 -5.71 -3.33 -14.00
CA TRP A 277 -5.01 -3.97 -15.12
C TRP A 277 -5.90 -4.85 -15.99
N SER A 278 -7.12 -5.16 -15.57
CA SER A 278 -8.10 -5.91 -16.37
C SER A 278 -8.42 -5.22 -17.71
N ALA A 279 -8.70 -6.04 -18.74
CA ALA A 279 -9.18 -5.57 -20.03
C ALA A 279 -10.68 -5.25 -19.95
N PRO A 280 -11.19 -4.23 -20.65
CA PRO A 280 -12.62 -3.91 -20.65
C PRO A 280 -13.51 -5.06 -21.13
N SER A 281 -13.00 -5.90 -22.04
CA SER A 281 -13.67 -7.06 -22.63
C SER A 281 -13.50 -8.35 -21.82
N HIS A 282 -12.61 -8.35 -20.83
CA HIS A 282 -12.47 -9.39 -19.85
C HIS A 282 -12.68 -8.76 -18.48
N SER A 283 -13.94 -8.43 -18.17
CA SER A 283 -14.37 -8.59 -16.80
C SER A 283 -14.07 -10.05 -16.47
N LEU A 284 -12.92 -10.31 -15.84
CA LEU A 284 -12.82 -11.48 -14.97
C LEU A 284 -14.14 -11.49 -14.22
N PRO A 285 -14.92 -12.58 -14.23
CA PRO A 285 -16.20 -12.60 -13.54
C PRO A 285 -15.92 -11.97 -12.19
N LEU A 286 -16.57 -10.82 -11.93
CA LEU A 286 -16.63 -10.28 -10.58
C LEU A 286 -16.93 -11.53 -9.76
N PRO A 287 -16.06 -11.88 -8.79
CA PRO A 287 -16.33 -13.06 -7.99
C PRO A 287 -17.77 -12.93 -7.56
N SER A 288 -18.64 -13.81 -8.07
CA SER A 288 -20.01 -13.93 -7.58
C SER A 288 -19.85 -13.98 -6.08
N PRO A 289 -20.40 -13.01 -5.35
CA PRO A 289 -19.84 -12.57 -4.08
C PRO A 289 -19.59 -13.82 -3.24
N PRO A 290 -18.33 -14.16 -2.94
CA PRO A 290 -18.10 -15.15 -1.94
C PRO A 290 -18.31 -14.39 -0.64
N TYR A 291 -19.57 -14.07 -0.32
CA TYR A 291 -19.99 -14.06 1.07
C TYR A 291 -19.86 -15.52 1.52
N GLY A 292 -18.62 -16.02 1.58
CA GLY A 292 -18.31 -17.36 2.01
C GLY A 292 -18.67 -17.38 3.47
N GLN A 293 -19.86 -17.87 3.80
CA GLN A 293 -20.40 -18.00 5.16
C GLN A 293 -20.45 -16.72 6.03
N ALA A 294 -19.84 -15.60 5.62
CA ALA A 294 -19.80 -14.36 6.37
C ALA A 294 -21.18 -13.70 6.41
N THR A 295 -21.79 -13.68 7.59
CA THR A 295 -23.11 -13.06 7.82
C THR A 295 -23.03 -11.53 7.86
N ILE A 296 -21.85 -10.98 8.14
CA ILE A 296 -21.59 -9.54 8.26
C ILE A 296 -20.34 -9.22 7.44
N VAL A 297 -20.37 -8.12 6.69
CA VAL A 297 -19.26 -7.65 5.84
C VAL A 297 -18.96 -6.18 6.12
N LEU A 298 -17.85 -5.68 5.59
CA LEU A 298 -17.57 -4.25 5.53
C LEU A 298 -18.45 -3.60 4.47
N ASP A 299 -19.18 -2.56 4.86
CA ASP A 299 -20.04 -1.79 3.99
C ASP A 299 -19.29 -0.54 3.46
N PRO A 300 -18.93 -0.51 2.15
CA PRO A 300 -18.24 0.63 1.56
C PRO A 300 -19.14 1.87 1.44
N THR A 301 -20.46 1.74 1.53
CA THR A 301 -21.41 2.86 1.44
C THR A 301 -21.60 3.58 2.78
N LEU A 302 -21.36 2.88 3.89
CA LEU A 302 -21.37 3.44 5.25
C LEU A 302 -20.00 3.97 5.68
N GLY A 303 -18.93 3.48 5.04
CA GLY A 303 -17.57 3.94 5.29
C GLY A 303 -17.33 5.38 4.85
N VAL A 304 -16.33 6.01 5.45
CA VAL A 304 -15.88 7.36 5.10
C VAL A 304 -14.45 7.30 4.59
N GLY A 305 -14.22 7.77 3.36
CA GLY A 305 -12.89 7.81 2.74
C GLY A 305 -12.97 7.56 1.25
N ARG A 306 -12.50 8.52 0.44
CA ARG A 306 -12.62 8.48 -1.03
C ARG A 306 -11.75 7.42 -1.71
N HIS A 307 -10.80 6.87 -0.96
CA HIS A 307 -9.73 6.02 -1.50
C HIS A 307 -9.69 4.62 -0.88
N GLY A 308 -10.73 4.25 -0.13
CA GLY A 308 -10.86 2.90 0.44
C GLY A 308 -10.91 1.84 -0.64
N LYS A 309 -10.15 0.76 -0.43
CA LYS A 309 -10.12 -0.41 -1.30
C LYS A 309 -10.56 -1.62 -0.49
N TYR A 310 -11.63 -2.25 -0.92
CA TYR A 310 -12.25 -3.39 -0.24
C TYR A 310 -11.94 -4.67 -1.00
N ALA A 311 -11.51 -5.72 -0.30
CA ALA A 311 -11.22 -7.00 -0.93
C ALA A 311 -12.53 -7.75 -1.26
N MET A 312 -12.40 -8.74 -2.12
CA MET A 312 -13.55 -9.53 -2.59
C MET A 312 -14.09 -10.50 -1.51
N ASP A 313 -13.38 -10.66 -0.39
CA ASP A 313 -13.84 -11.42 0.78
C ASP A 313 -14.90 -10.69 1.62
N GLY A 314 -15.11 -9.40 1.36
CA GLY A 314 -16.03 -8.54 2.12
C GLY A 314 -15.57 -8.22 3.55
N LEU A 315 -14.39 -8.66 3.98
CA LEU A 315 -13.90 -8.53 5.36
C LEU A 315 -12.59 -7.74 5.45
N SER A 316 -11.83 -7.70 4.36
CA SER A 316 -10.55 -6.99 4.31
C SER A 316 -10.70 -5.65 3.59
N CYS A 317 -10.06 -4.62 4.13
CA CYS A 317 -9.93 -3.34 3.47
C CYS A 317 -8.51 -2.79 3.61
N ARG A 318 -8.13 -1.91 2.70
CA ARG A 318 -6.86 -1.19 2.73
C ARG A 318 -7.03 0.25 2.29
N ASN A 319 -6.07 1.06 2.68
CA ASN A 319 -5.97 2.46 2.27
C ASN A 319 -4.55 2.74 1.80
N ASP A 320 -4.43 3.19 0.55
CA ASP A 320 -3.15 3.53 -0.06
C ASP A 320 -2.97 5.07 -0.16
N HIS A 321 -3.83 5.85 0.52
CA HIS A 321 -3.83 7.31 0.51
C HIS A 321 -3.48 7.91 1.87
N GLY A 322 -3.13 9.20 1.89
CA GLY A 322 -2.80 9.93 3.12
C GLY A 322 -4.00 10.32 3.99
N ASP A 323 -5.22 10.23 3.47
CA ASP A 323 -6.45 10.54 4.21
C ASP A 323 -6.91 9.33 5.02
N LEU A 324 -7.72 9.53 6.06
CA LEU A 324 -8.23 8.39 6.85
C LEU A 324 -9.29 7.61 6.04
N LEU A 325 -9.24 6.29 6.20
CA LEU A 325 -10.31 5.38 5.80
C LEU A 325 -11.04 4.91 7.05
N THR A 326 -12.34 5.12 7.10
CA THR A 326 -13.23 4.50 8.09
C THR A 326 -14.01 3.40 7.40
N ALA A 327 -13.73 2.15 7.74
CA ALA A 327 -14.52 1.00 7.32
C ALA A 327 -15.53 0.65 8.41
N VAL A 328 -16.75 0.31 8.02
CA VAL A 328 -17.88 0.09 8.93
C VAL A 328 -18.51 -1.25 8.59
N ALA A 329 -18.91 -2.03 9.59
CA ALA A 329 -19.63 -3.27 9.37
C ALA A 329 -21.05 -2.99 8.84
N SER A 330 -21.57 -3.89 8.00
CA SER A 330 -22.90 -3.84 7.41
C SER A 330 -24.03 -4.05 8.43
N ALA A 331 -23.68 -4.53 9.62
CA ALA A 331 -24.62 -4.73 10.72
C ALA A 331 -24.11 -4.05 12.00
N GLY A 332 -25.02 -3.34 12.66
CA GLY A 332 -24.79 -2.78 13.99
C GLY A 332 -25.04 -3.82 15.08
N VAL A 333 -24.42 -3.60 16.24
CA VAL A 333 -24.70 -4.39 17.45
C VAL A 333 -25.97 -3.89 18.14
N GLN A 334 -26.69 -4.80 18.78
CA GLN A 334 -27.87 -4.45 19.56
C GLN A 334 -27.49 -3.72 20.86
N SER A 335 -28.42 -2.93 21.38
CA SER A 335 -28.24 -2.14 22.61
C SER A 335 -28.10 -2.98 23.89
N SER A 336 -28.44 -4.27 23.83
CA SER A 336 -28.32 -5.21 24.94
C SER A 336 -27.43 -6.40 24.55
N GLY A 337 -26.88 -7.08 25.55
CA GLY A 337 -25.97 -8.21 25.36
C GLY A 337 -24.49 -7.83 25.51
N ARG A 338 -23.62 -8.81 25.29
CA ARG A 338 -22.17 -8.66 25.29
C ARG A 338 -21.65 -9.00 23.91
N TRP A 339 -20.88 -8.08 23.32
CA TRP A 339 -20.37 -8.19 21.97
C TRP A 339 -18.85 -8.07 21.99
N TYR A 340 -18.20 -8.79 21.08
CA TYR A 340 -16.76 -8.65 20.81
C TYR A 340 -16.54 -8.70 19.31
N TYR A 341 -15.44 -8.10 18.85
CA TYR A 341 -14.97 -8.20 17.47
C TYR A 341 -13.47 -8.38 17.49
N GLU A 342 -12.96 -9.06 16.47
CA GLU A 342 -11.54 -9.29 16.28
C GLU A 342 -11.11 -8.64 14.97
N VAL A 343 -9.93 -8.03 14.98
CA VAL A 343 -9.35 -7.38 13.80
C VAL A 343 -7.92 -7.85 13.65
N THR A 344 -7.57 -8.35 12.47
CA THR A 344 -6.18 -8.64 12.13
C THR A 344 -5.60 -7.46 11.38
N LEU A 345 -4.53 -6.87 11.91
CA LEU A 345 -3.93 -5.66 11.37
C LEU A 345 -2.71 -6.01 10.53
N HIS A 346 -2.83 -5.72 9.24
CA HIS A 346 -1.72 -5.79 8.29
C HIS A 346 -1.37 -4.37 7.87
N THR A 347 -0.81 -3.57 8.77
CA THR A 347 -0.52 -2.16 8.47
C THR A 347 0.87 -1.74 8.91
N THR A 348 1.38 -0.72 8.22
CA THR A 348 2.56 0.04 8.62
C THR A 348 2.17 1.48 9.03
N GLY A 349 0.90 1.84 8.87
CA GLY A 349 0.38 3.18 9.18
C GLY A 349 -0.40 3.25 10.49
N ILE A 350 -0.97 4.43 10.72
CA ILE A 350 -1.85 4.70 11.87
C ILE A 350 -3.24 4.16 11.56
N PHE A 351 -3.83 3.49 12.54
CA PHE A 351 -5.19 3.00 12.48
C PHE A 351 -5.90 3.32 13.80
N GLN A 352 -7.23 3.31 13.77
CA GLN A 352 -8.07 3.50 14.94
C GLN A 352 -9.17 2.44 14.88
N LEU A 353 -9.42 1.78 15.99
CA LEU A 353 -10.50 0.80 16.13
C LEU A 353 -11.46 1.29 17.21
N GLY A 354 -12.75 1.05 16.99
CA GLY A 354 -13.75 1.53 17.94
C GLY A 354 -15.17 1.24 17.54
N TRP A 355 -16.06 1.60 18.45
CA TRP A 355 -17.51 1.55 18.24
C TRP A 355 -18.03 2.94 17.95
N VAL A 356 -19.01 3.02 17.06
CA VAL A 356 -19.70 4.27 16.71
C VAL A 356 -21.20 4.05 16.83
N PHE A 357 -21.90 5.01 17.45
CA PHE A 357 -23.35 4.99 17.51
C PHE A 357 -23.94 5.38 16.14
N SER A 358 -25.07 4.77 15.76
CA SER A 358 -25.70 4.99 14.45
C SER A 358 -26.03 6.47 14.17
N ASN A 359 -26.35 7.25 15.21
CA ASN A 359 -26.61 8.69 15.10
C ASN A 359 -25.33 9.54 14.91
N THR A 360 -24.16 9.00 15.23
CA THR A 360 -22.84 9.64 15.03
C THR A 360 -22.13 9.17 13.77
N LEU A 361 -22.57 8.07 13.17
CA LEU A 361 -21.97 7.51 11.94
C LEU A 361 -21.90 8.55 10.80
N ARG A 362 -22.96 9.35 10.63
CA ARG A 362 -23.03 10.41 9.61
C ARG A 362 -22.09 11.61 9.87
N ARG A 363 -21.48 11.69 11.05
CA ARG A 363 -20.55 12.77 11.45
C ARG A 363 -19.08 12.37 11.26
N LEU A 364 -18.80 11.12 10.90
CA LEU A 364 -17.46 10.70 10.55
C LEU A 364 -16.97 11.49 9.32
N SER A 365 -15.69 11.89 9.34
CA SER A 365 -15.08 12.64 8.24
C SER A 365 -13.73 12.01 7.90
N ALA A 366 -13.28 12.17 6.65
CA ALA A 366 -11.96 11.66 6.23
C ALA A 366 -10.79 12.33 6.97
N GLU A 367 -11.06 13.42 7.69
CA GLU A 367 -10.10 14.18 8.50
C GLU A 367 -10.14 13.77 9.99
N HIS A 368 -11.23 13.12 10.44
CA HIS A 368 -11.46 12.76 11.83
C HIS A 368 -11.98 11.32 11.92
N GLY A 369 -11.12 10.40 12.37
CA GLY A 369 -11.53 9.03 12.64
C GLY A 369 -12.35 8.88 13.93
N ILE A 370 -12.46 7.64 14.41
CA ILE A 370 -13.34 7.26 15.54
C ILE A 370 -12.73 7.77 16.86
N GLY A 371 -13.56 8.22 17.82
CA GLY A 371 -13.11 8.63 19.17
C GLY A 371 -13.11 10.12 19.50
N LYS A 372 -13.36 10.99 18.53
CA LYS A 372 -13.42 12.46 18.73
C LYS A 372 -14.78 13.02 19.14
N TRP A 373 -15.81 12.19 19.15
CA TRP A 373 -17.16 12.58 19.52
C TRP A 373 -17.43 12.10 20.95
N GLU A 374 -18.14 12.87 21.78
CA GLU A 374 -18.43 12.62 23.21
C GLU A 374 -19.00 11.22 23.54
N LYS A 375 -19.30 10.39 22.54
CA LYS A 375 -19.85 9.03 22.67
C LYS A 375 -19.10 7.96 21.82
N GLY A 376 -17.97 8.27 21.20
CA GLY A 376 -17.17 7.27 20.48
C GLY A 376 -16.12 6.65 21.40
N MET A 377 -16.13 5.32 21.58
CA MET A 377 -15.03 4.63 22.25
C MET A 377 -13.95 4.28 21.23
N GLU A 378 -12.73 4.67 21.53
CA GLU A 378 -11.56 4.48 20.65
C GLU A 378 -10.45 3.78 21.43
N TRP A 379 -9.78 2.85 20.73
CA TRP A 379 -8.46 2.37 21.13
C TRP A 379 -7.44 2.81 20.08
N LYS A 380 -6.39 3.50 20.54
CA LYS A 380 -5.23 3.91 19.73
C LYS A 380 -4.05 3.02 20.10
N ASP A 381 -3.43 2.42 19.10
CA ASP A 381 -2.10 1.85 19.26
C ASP A 381 -1.06 2.90 18.86
N GLY A 382 -0.04 3.08 19.71
CA GLY A 382 1.04 4.04 19.51
C GLY A 382 2.30 3.38 18.98
#